data_AF-A0A5A7X9Z3-F1
#
_entry.id   AF-A0A5A7X9Z3-F1
#
_cell.length_a   1.000
_cell.length_b   1.000
_cell.length_c   1.000
_cell.angle_alpha   90.00
_cell.angle_beta   90.00
_cell.angle_gamma   90.00
#
_symmetry.space_group_name_H-M   'P 1'
#
loop_
_entity.id
_entity.type
_entity.pdbx_description
1 polymer ?
#
loop_
_entity_poly.entity_id
_entity_poly.type
_entity_poly.pdbx_seq_one_letter_code
_entity_poly.pdbx_strand_id
1 'polypeptide(L)'
;MFASDGLDRMCRGTIELSVPLRDDVIQVAARSDDDTAIGRIRVVKGWETVAVVLVDGKPIQVDITVDSSTCTTRARVFHEPVGELRFRRTFDSAGQPRWCAEGPDVLFVDEQRVKQFADTIATFAVRKQDAAQLAVPIAV
;
A
#
# COMPACT_ATOMS: atom_id res chain seq x y z
N MET A 1 4.96 -13.70 5.85
CA MET A 1 3.85 -13.01 6.54
C MET A 1 4.44 -11.95 7.44
N PHE A 2 3.93 -10.73 7.44
CA PHE A 2 4.55 -9.61 8.14
C PHE A 2 3.62 -8.97 9.17
N ALA A 3 4.17 -8.28 10.17
CA ALA A 3 3.39 -7.41 11.05
C ALA A 3 3.27 -6.01 10.45
N SER A 4 2.11 -5.36 10.60
CA SER A 4 1.88 -3.98 10.15
C SER A 4 0.88 -3.28 11.05
N ASP A 5 1.40 -2.48 11.98
CA ASP A 5 0.56 -1.67 12.88
C ASP A 5 -0.32 -0.70 12.11
N GLY A 6 0.14 -0.23 10.95
CA GLY A 6 -0.64 0.64 10.08
C GLY A 6 -1.91 -0.03 9.58
N LEU A 7 -1.81 -1.26 9.04
CA LEU A 7 -2.96 -1.99 8.52
C LEU A 7 -3.96 -2.34 9.62
N ASP A 8 -3.47 -2.61 10.84
CA ASP A 8 -4.32 -2.85 12.02
C ASP A 8 -5.02 -1.58 12.52
N ARG A 9 -4.38 -0.41 12.41
CA ARG A 9 -4.95 0.89 12.79
C ARG A 9 -5.94 1.46 11.78
N MET A 10 -5.82 1.07 10.52
CA MET A 10 -6.68 1.61 9.46
C MET A 10 -8.15 1.31 9.73
N CYS A 11 -8.98 2.35 9.71
CA CYS A 11 -10.41 2.21 9.88
C CYS A 11 -11.03 1.45 8.70
N ARG A 12 -12.10 0.71 8.99
CA ARG A 12 -12.83 -0.07 7.98
C ARG A 12 -13.51 0.85 6.96
N GLY A 13 -13.72 0.30 5.77
CA GLY A 13 -14.38 0.99 4.68
C GLY A 13 -13.47 1.16 3.48
N THR A 14 -13.84 2.08 2.60
CA THR A 14 -13.11 2.34 1.36
C THR A 14 -12.45 3.71 1.45
N ILE A 15 -11.17 3.77 1.07
CA ILE A 15 -10.42 5.01 0.98
C ILE A 15 -9.65 5.06 -0.33
N GLU A 16 -9.71 6.20 -1.01
CA GLU A 16 -8.91 6.45 -2.20
C GLU A 16 -7.65 7.22 -1.82
N LEU A 17 -6.48 6.78 -2.27
CA LEU A 17 -5.21 7.44 -2.03
C LEU A 17 -4.58 7.86 -3.36
N SER A 18 -3.99 9.05 -3.36
CA SER A 18 -3.17 9.52 -4.47
C SER A 18 -1.76 8.94 -4.32
N VAL A 19 -1.23 8.36 -5.37
CA VAL A 19 0.10 7.75 -5.39
C VAL A 19 0.92 8.28 -6.57
N PRO A 20 2.22 8.52 -6.40
CA PRO A 20 3.09 8.89 -7.50
C PRO A 20 3.28 7.69 -8.44
N LEU A 21 3.06 7.91 -9.74
CA LEU A 21 3.25 6.97 -10.83
C LEU A 21 4.37 7.44 -11.75
N ARG A 22 5.21 6.50 -12.16
CA ARG A 22 6.19 6.69 -13.24
C ARG A 22 6.07 5.51 -14.18
N ASP A 23 5.78 5.77 -15.45
CA ASP A 23 5.54 4.71 -16.45
C ASP A 23 4.49 3.67 -16.01
N ASP A 24 3.37 4.14 -15.43
CA ASP A 24 2.31 3.31 -14.82
C ASP A 24 2.75 2.45 -13.61
N VAL A 25 3.95 2.69 -13.06
CA VAL A 25 4.48 2.01 -11.86
C VAL A 25 4.42 2.95 -10.64
N ILE A 26 3.80 2.47 -9.56
CA ILE A 26 3.75 3.18 -8.28
C ILE A 26 5.15 3.30 -7.68
N GLN A 27 5.56 4.52 -7.38
CA GLN A 27 6.87 4.80 -6.78
C GLN A 27 6.75 4.94 -5.27
N VAL A 28 7.42 4.08 -4.52
CA VAL A 28 7.49 4.15 -3.05
C VAL A 28 8.83 4.73 -2.64
N ALA A 29 8.81 5.70 -1.72
CA ALA A 29 9.99 6.42 -1.23
C ALA A 29 10.78 7.21 -2.29
N ALA A 30 10.18 7.51 -3.45
CA ALA A 30 10.79 8.42 -4.41
C ALA A 30 10.87 9.84 -3.83
N ARG A 31 12.03 10.50 -4.00
CA ARG A 31 12.09 11.96 -3.91
C ARG A 31 11.18 12.51 -5.02
N SER A 32 10.34 13.47 -4.70
CA SER A 32 9.45 14.11 -5.68
C SER A 32 10.29 14.68 -6.82
N ASP A 33 10.40 13.94 -7.92
CA ASP A 33 10.84 14.44 -9.21
C ASP A 33 9.63 15.05 -9.92
N ASP A 34 9.85 16.15 -10.64
CA ASP A 34 8.81 16.93 -11.32
C ASP A 34 8.07 16.15 -12.45
N ASP A 35 8.55 14.96 -12.83
CA ASP A 35 8.00 14.14 -13.93
C ASP A 35 7.19 12.92 -13.45
N THR A 36 6.63 12.99 -12.23
CA THR A 36 5.85 11.89 -11.65
C THR A 36 4.35 12.17 -11.77
N ALA A 37 3.64 11.36 -12.56
CA ALA A 37 2.18 11.45 -12.67
C ALA A 37 1.52 11.06 -11.34
N ILE A 38 0.29 11.52 -11.08
CA ILE A 38 -0.45 11.15 -9.87
C ILE A 38 -1.53 10.13 -10.25
N GLY A 39 -1.35 8.88 -9.81
CA GLY A 39 -2.35 7.83 -9.87
C GLY A 39 -3.26 7.82 -8.65
N ARG A 40 -4.35 7.07 -8.73
CA ARG A 40 -5.24 6.82 -7.59
C ARG A 40 -5.36 5.33 -7.34
N ILE A 41 -5.14 4.92 -6.10
CA ILE A 41 -5.48 3.58 -5.61
C ILE A 41 -6.72 3.65 -4.75
N ARG A 42 -7.56 2.63 -4.84
CA ARG A 42 -8.66 2.40 -3.92
C ARG A 42 -8.25 1.28 -2.97
N VAL A 43 -8.29 1.58 -1.69
CA VAL A 43 -7.99 0.67 -0.59
C VAL A 43 -9.29 0.35 0.12
N VAL A 44 -9.67 -0.93 0.14
CA VAL A 44 -10.89 -1.41 0.79
C VAL A 44 -10.48 -2.24 2.00
N LYS A 45 -10.76 -1.74 3.20
CA LYS A 45 -10.49 -2.42 4.47
C LYS A 45 -11.73 -3.12 5.00
N GLY A 46 -11.70 -4.45 4.99
CA GLY A 46 -12.64 -5.31 5.71
C GLY A 46 -12.19 -5.60 7.14
N TRP A 47 -12.79 -6.62 7.76
CA TRP A 47 -12.40 -7.07 9.10
C TRP A 47 -11.02 -7.70 9.10
N GLU A 48 -10.84 -8.71 8.25
CA GLU A 48 -9.61 -9.51 8.15
C GLU A 48 -8.92 -9.34 6.79
N THR A 49 -9.44 -8.46 5.93
CA THR A 49 -8.91 -8.28 4.58
C THR A 49 -8.66 -6.82 4.28
N VAL A 50 -7.64 -6.55 3.47
CA VAL A 50 -7.39 -5.25 2.84
C VAL A 50 -7.20 -5.50 1.36
N ALA A 51 -8.05 -4.95 0.50
CA ALA A 51 -7.87 -5.01 -0.94
C ALA A 51 -7.35 -3.67 -1.46
N VAL A 52 -6.45 -3.71 -2.43
CA VAL A 52 -5.89 -2.55 -3.10
C VAL A 52 -6.02 -2.76 -4.60
N VAL A 53 -6.66 -1.79 -5.26
CA VAL A 53 -6.82 -1.75 -6.73
C VAL A 53 -6.45 -0.36 -7.24
N LEU A 54 -5.91 -0.28 -8.45
CA LEU A 54 -5.76 1.00 -9.14
C LEU A 54 -7.15 1.45 -9.62
N VAL A 55 -7.52 2.71 -9.39
CA VAL A 55 -8.84 3.24 -9.78
C VAL A 55 -9.02 3.23 -11.30
N ASP A 56 -7.92 3.36 -12.04
CA ASP A 56 -7.91 3.35 -13.50
C ASP A 56 -8.07 1.93 -14.10
N GLY A 57 -8.21 0.90 -13.25
CA GLY A 57 -8.39 -0.50 -13.67
C GLY A 57 -7.14 -1.15 -14.25
N LYS A 58 -6.00 -0.43 -14.31
CA LYS A 58 -4.71 -0.98 -14.70
C LYS A 58 -4.13 -1.87 -13.60
N PRO A 59 -3.27 -2.85 -13.96
CA PRO A 59 -2.60 -3.66 -12.96
C PRO A 59 -1.60 -2.83 -12.14
N ILE A 60 -1.49 -3.17 -10.86
CA ILE A 60 -0.60 -2.55 -9.89
C ILE A 60 0.80 -3.10 -10.08
N GLN A 61 1.75 -2.22 -10.38
CA GLN A 61 3.17 -2.49 -10.23
C GLN A 61 3.78 -1.46 -9.28
N VAL A 62 4.74 -1.89 -8.47
CA VAL A 62 5.35 -1.03 -7.44
C VAL A 62 6.87 -1.17 -7.51
N ASP A 63 7.54 -0.02 -7.55
CA ASP A 63 8.98 0.10 -7.38
C ASP A 63 9.28 0.85 -6.08
N ILE A 64 10.14 0.23 -5.27
CA ILE A 64 10.69 0.89 -4.08
C ILE A 64 12.03 1.49 -4.48
N THR A 65 12.16 2.80 -4.29
CA THR A 65 13.44 3.47 -4.46
C THR A 65 14.30 3.19 -3.23
N VAL A 66 15.42 2.51 -3.44
CA VAL A 66 16.42 2.25 -2.39
C VAL A 66 17.60 3.18 -2.65
N ASP A 67 17.69 4.23 -1.86
CA ASP A 67 18.86 5.10 -1.85
C ASP A 67 19.96 4.44 -1.03
N SER A 68 20.96 3.90 -1.73
CA SER A 68 22.25 3.61 -1.10
C SER A 68 23.17 4.81 -1.30
N SER A 69 24.11 5.03 -0.39
CA SER A 69 25.04 6.18 -0.39
C SER A 69 25.85 6.36 -1.68
N THR A 70 25.87 5.36 -2.56
CA THR A 70 26.59 5.36 -3.84
C THR A 70 25.71 5.14 -5.07
N CYS A 71 24.45 4.70 -4.91
CA CYS A 71 23.56 4.41 -6.03
C CYS A 71 22.08 4.38 -5.61
N THR A 72 21.22 5.04 -6.39
CA THR A 72 19.76 4.89 -6.29
C THR A 72 19.33 3.73 -7.17
N THR A 73 18.90 2.64 -6.56
CA THR A 73 18.39 1.45 -7.28
C THR A 73 16.88 1.33 -7.09
N ARG A 74 16.17 1.01 -8.17
CA ARG A 74 14.74 0.68 -8.12
C ARG A 74 14.55 -0.81 -7.94
N ALA A 75 13.82 -1.15 -6.89
CA ALA A 75 13.55 -2.51 -6.48
C ALA A 75 12.07 -2.83 -6.72
N ARG A 76 11.78 -3.68 -7.70
CA ARG A 76 10.43 -4.18 -7.94
C ARG A 76 9.89 -4.94 -6.74
N VAL A 77 8.63 -4.70 -6.41
CA VAL A 77 7.89 -5.44 -5.39
C VAL A 77 7.30 -6.72 -5.98
N PHE A 78 6.70 -6.63 -7.17
CA PHE A 78 6.06 -7.76 -7.86
C PHE A 78 6.83 -8.17 -9.11
N HIS A 79 6.87 -9.48 -9.37
CA HIS A 79 7.43 -10.03 -10.61
C HIS A 79 6.59 -9.60 -11.82
N GLU A 80 5.27 -9.68 -11.68
CA GLU A 80 4.30 -9.29 -12.69
C GLU A 80 3.33 -8.23 -12.12
N PRO A 81 2.82 -7.32 -12.96
CA PRO A 81 1.77 -6.38 -12.54
C PRO A 81 0.52 -7.12 -12.05
N VAL A 82 0.03 -6.77 -10.86
CA VAL A 82 -1.08 -7.47 -10.20
C VAL A 82 -2.37 -6.67 -10.35
N GLY A 83 -3.44 -7.25 -10.90
CA GLY A 83 -4.74 -6.56 -11.05
C GLY A 83 -5.36 -6.11 -9.71
N GLU A 84 -5.30 -6.99 -8.71
CA GLU A 84 -5.81 -6.73 -7.36
C GLU A 84 -4.87 -7.33 -6.32
N LEU A 85 -4.39 -6.50 -5.40
CA LEU A 85 -3.57 -6.94 -4.28
C LEU A 85 -4.46 -7.08 -3.04
N ARG A 86 -4.52 -8.28 -2.45
CA ARG A 86 -5.22 -8.50 -1.18
C ARG A 86 -4.22 -8.79 -0.07
N PHE A 87 -4.46 -8.24 1.10
CA PHE A 87 -3.81 -8.60 2.34
C PHE A 87 -4.83 -9.27 3.23
N ARG A 88 -4.57 -10.52 3.62
CA ARG A 88 -5.38 -11.23 4.61
C ARG A 88 -4.67 -11.26 5.96
N ARG A 89 -5.45 -11.00 7.00
CA ARG A 89 -5.05 -11.11 8.38
C ARG A 89 -5.05 -12.59 8.77
N THR A 90 -3.93 -13.03 9.30
CA THR A 90 -3.73 -14.36 9.87
C THR A 90 -3.18 -14.19 11.29
N PHE A 91 -3.06 -15.28 12.02
CA PHE A 91 -2.45 -15.30 13.34
C PHE A 91 -1.26 -16.24 13.31
N ASP A 92 -0.13 -15.83 13.88
CA ASP A 92 1.00 -16.73 14.07
C ASP A 92 0.74 -17.71 15.24
N SER A 93 1.68 -18.63 15.48
CA SER A 93 1.58 -19.61 16.57
C SER A 93 1.54 -18.99 17.97
N ALA A 94 1.93 -17.71 18.11
CA ALA A 94 1.85 -16.94 19.33
C ALA A 94 0.54 -16.12 19.44
N GLY A 95 -0.37 -16.26 18.49
CA GLY A 95 -1.64 -15.53 18.44
C GLY A 95 -1.49 -14.05 18.03
N GLN A 96 -0.33 -13.65 17.50
CA GLN A 96 -0.13 -12.27 17.04
C GLN A 96 -0.68 -12.10 15.62
N PRO A 97 -1.36 -10.97 15.35
CA PRO A 97 -1.88 -10.69 14.02
C PRO A 97 -0.74 -10.51 13.03
N ARG A 98 -0.82 -11.22 11.90
CA ARG A 98 0.08 -11.13 10.75
C ARG A 98 -0.73 -10.82 9.51
N TRP A 99 -0.09 -10.19 8.55
CA TRP A 99 -0.65 -9.91 7.25
C TRP A 99 0.07 -10.73 6.18
N CYS A 100 -0.72 -11.32 5.29
CA CYS A 100 -0.28 -12.11 4.17
C CYS A 100 -0.78 -11.45 2.89
N ALA A 101 0.13 -11.11 1.98
CA ALA A 101 -0.27 -10.73 0.62
C ALA A 101 -0.74 -11.98 -0.12
N GLU A 102 -1.95 -11.93 -0.66
CA GLU A 102 -2.58 -13.00 -1.43
C GLU A 102 -3.35 -12.44 -2.63
N GLY A 103 -3.49 -13.28 -3.65
CA GLY A 103 -4.21 -12.96 -4.88
C GLY A 103 -3.86 -13.98 -5.97
N PRO A 104 -4.70 -14.11 -7.01
CA PRO A 104 -4.49 -15.10 -8.07
C PRO A 104 -3.14 -14.92 -8.79
N ASP A 105 -2.68 -13.68 -8.94
CA ASP A 105 -1.47 -13.32 -9.70
C ASP A 105 -0.39 -12.66 -8.83
N VAL A 106 -0.48 -12.79 -7.49
CA VAL A 106 0.45 -12.13 -6.57
C VAL A 106 1.74 -12.96 -6.43
N LEU A 107 2.74 -12.62 -7.24
CA LEU A 107 4.11 -13.09 -7.11
C LEU A 107 5.02 -11.92 -6.73
N PHE A 108 5.43 -11.87 -5.47
CA PHE A 108 6.34 -10.84 -4.98
C PHE A 108 7.79 -11.32 -4.91
N VAL A 109 8.71 -10.40 -5.19
CA VAL A 109 10.16 -10.67 -5.21
C VAL A 109 10.71 -10.84 -3.79
N ASP A 110 10.17 -10.04 -2.85
CA ASP A 110 10.69 -9.92 -1.49
C ASP A 110 9.56 -9.51 -0.54
N GLU A 111 9.39 -10.27 0.54
CA GLU A 111 8.40 -10.01 1.57
C GLU A 111 8.61 -8.66 2.27
N GLN A 112 9.87 -8.25 2.47
CA GLN A 112 10.17 -6.98 3.13
C GLN A 112 9.68 -5.79 2.30
N ARG A 113 9.74 -5.90 0.97
CA ARG A 113 9.25 -4.87 0.04
C ARG A 113 7.74 -4.78 0.05
N VAL A 114 7.05 -5.92 0.06
CA VAL A 114 5.59 -5.97 0.21
C VAL A 114 5.15 -5.36 1.53
N LYS A 115 5.85 -5.68 2.63
CA LYS A 115 5.63 -5.05 3.93
C LYS A 115 5.79 -3.54 3.85
N GLN A 116 6.88 -3.05 3.26
CA GLN A 116 7.13 -1.61 3.14
C GLN A 116 6.05 -0.90 2.32
N PHE A 117 5.57 -1.51 1.24
CA PHE A 117 4.45 -0.99 0.47
C PHE A 117 3.16 -0.95 1.29
N ALA A 118 2.84 -2.04 2.00
CA ALA A 118 1.67 -2.13 2.87
C ALA A 118 1.70 -1.07 3.99
N ASP A 119 2.84 -0.89 4.66
CA ASP A 119 3.04 0.13 5.70
C ASP A 119 2.89 1.55 5.14
N THR A 120 3.36 1.77 3.91
CA THR A 120 3.22 3.06 3.21
C THR A 120 1.76 3.37 2.95
N ILE A 121 1.02 2.44 2.32
CA ILE A 121 -0.42 2.58 2.07
C ILE A 121 -1.16 2.86 3.38
N ALA A 122 -0.89 2.06 4.41
CA ALA A 122 -1.55 2.19 5.68
C ALA A 122 -1.27 3.54 6.35
N THR A 123 -0.04 4.03 6.29
CA THR A 123 0.33 5.36 6.81
C THR A 123 -0.45 6.47 6.11
N PHE A 124 -0.54 6.43 4.79
CA PHE A 124 -1.31 7.41 4.03
C PHE A 124 -2.82 7.30 4.28
N ALA A 125 -3.34 6.08 4.38
CA ALA A 125 -4.74 5.84 4.71
C ALA A 125 -5.10 6.38 6.08
N VAL A 126 -4.33 6.02 7.13
CA VAL A 126 -4.56 6.50 8.49
C VAL A 126 -4.48 8.02 8.54
N ARG A 127 -3.45 8.65 7.96
CA ARG A 127 -3.35 10.12 7.91
C ARG A 127 -4.54 10.78 7.23
N LYS A 128 -5.03 10.20 6.13
CA LYS A 128 -6.20 10.71 5.42
C LYS A 128 -7.49 10.49 6.21
N GLN A 129 -7.63 9.37 6.93
CA GLN A 129 -8.74 9.10 7.83
C GLN A 129 -8.74 10.06 9.03
N ASP A 130 -7.59 10.33 9.62
CA ASP A 130 -7.42 11.27 10.73
C ASP A 130 -7.77 12.69 10.29
N ALA A 131 -7.29 13.12 9.11
CA ALA A 131 -7.63 14.42 8.54
C ALA A 131 -9.14 14.55 8.23
N ALA A 132 -9.77 13.48 7.72
CA ALA A 132 -11.21 13.47 7.47
C ALA A 132 -12.03 13.54 8.78
N GLN A 133 -11.56 12.90 9.84
CA GLN A 133 -12.19 12.99 11.17
C GLN A 133 -12.09 14.40 11.77
N LEU A 134 -10.95 15.07 11.58
CA LEU A 134 -10.77 16.47 11.99
C LEU A 134 -11.61 17.46 11.17
N ALA A 135 -11.97 17.09 9.94
CA ALA A 135 -12.79 17.90 9.04
C ALA A 135 -14.31 17.74 9.27
N VAL A 136 -14.75 16.86 10.17
CA VAL A 136 -16.16 16.80 10.58
C VAL A 136 -16.43 17.99 11.50
N PRO A 137 -17.25 18.99 11.11
CA PRO A 137 -17.56 20.09 12.01
C PRO A 137 -18.35 19.55 13.20
N ILE A 138 -17.92 19.92 14.40
CA ILE A 138 -18.71 19.76 15.62
C ILE A 138 -20.01 20.53 15.39
N ALA A 139 -21.10 19.82 15.14
CA ALA A 139 -22.44 20.40 15.18
C ALA A 139 -22.69 20.78 16.65
N VAL A 140 -22.65 22.09 16.91
CA VAL A 140 -23.06 22.73 18.17
C VAL A 140 -24.57 22.75 18.24
#